data_AF-A0A7U9SC46-F1
#
_entry.id   AF-A0A7U9SC46-F1
#
_cell.length_a   1.000
_cell.length_b   1.000
_cell.length_c   1.000
_cell.angle_alpha   90.00
_cell.angle_beta   90.00
_cell.angle_gamma   90.00
#
_symmetry.space_group_name_H-M   'P 1'
#
loop_
_entity.id
_entity.type
_entity.pdbx_description
1 polymer ?
#
loop_
_entity_poly.entity_id
_entity_poly.type
_entity_poly.pdbx_seq_one_letter_code
_entity_poly.pdbx_strand_id
1 'polypeptide(L)'
;MDFIPSSIYLSMVDAKLRLEMGAEKMLSGILEPLREKYDYILIDTCPSLGTLTINALAAADEVIITVNPQLLAMMGMQDFLRTVVKIRKRINPGLGIAGILMTMCESRTKLCRVLTEEVTESFQEQIRVFETRIPSTVKVGESIYYSLPVAEYSPKASAGMAYRKFAKELVSYEG
;
A
#
# COMPACT_ATOMS: atom_id res chain seq x y z
N MET A 1 9.11 9.09 15.24
CA MET A 1 8.31 8.06 14.55
C MET A 1 7.59 7.31 15.63
N ASP A 2 6.27 7.37 15.64
CA ASP A 2 5.43 6.71 16.62
C ASP A 2 4.65 5.58 15.95
N PHE A 3 4.19 4.62 16.75
CA PHE A 3 3.53 3.42 16.25
C PHE A 3 2.24 3.15 17.00
N ILE A 4 1.19 2.79 16.25
CA ILE A 4 -0.02 2.16 16.78
C ILE A 4 0.09 0.68 16.42
N PRO A 5 0.55 -0.20 17.34
CA PRO A 5 0.82 -1.59 17.01
C PRO A 5 -0.47 -2.39 16.81
N SER A 6 -0.43 -3.35 15.90
CA SER A 6 -1.46 -4.39 15.78
C SER A 6 -1.27 -5.50 16.81
N SER A 7 -2.33 -6.27 17.05
CA SER A 7 -2.25 -7.52 17.80
C SER A 7 -3.23 -8.54 17.23
N ILE A 8 -3.12 -9.79 17.67
CA ILE A 8 -4.05 -10.86 17.29
C ILE A 8 -5.52 -10.51 17.60
N TYR A 9 -5.77 -9.61 18.55
CA TYR A 9 -7.10 -9.15 18.92
C TYR A 9 -7.81 -8.37 17.81
N LEU A 10 -7.09 -7.84 16.80
CA LEU A 10 -7.73 -7.22 15.62
C LEU A 10 -8.64 -8.19 14.87
N SER A 11 -8.38 -9.49 14.92
CA SER A 11 -9.28 -10.51 14.33
C SER A 11 -10.66 -10.51 14.98
N MET A 12 -10.73 -10.30 16.30
CA MET A 12 -12.00 -10.18 17.02
C MET A 12 -12.68 -8.85 16.73
N VAL A 13 -11.90 -7.78 16.60
CA VAL A 13 -12.42 -6.46 16.22
C VAL A 13 -13.05 -6.54 14.82
N ASP A 14 -12.38 -7.13 13.84
CA ASP A 14 -12.90 -7.31 12.48
C ASP A 14 -14.25 -8.07 12.47
N ALA A 15 -14.39 -9.09 13.30
CA ALA A 15 -15.65 -9.82 13.47
C ALA A 15 -16.77 -8.97 14.09
N LYS A 16 -16.45 -8.15 15.10
CA LYS A 16 -17.42 -7.25 15.74
C LYS A 16 -17.85 -6.12 14.80
N LEU A 17 -16.90 -5.51 14.10
CA LEU A 17 -17.16 -4.40 13.18
C LEU A 17 -18.15 -4.78 12.07
N ARG A 18 -18.22 -6.06 11.66
CA ARG A 18 -19.21 -6.52 10.67
C ARG A 18 -20.66 -6.38 11.13
N LEU A 19 -20.91 -6.33 12.43
CA LEU A 19 -22.25 -6.29 13.01
C LEU A 19 -22.68 -4.86 13.38
N GLU A 20 -21.75 -3.92 13.38
CA GLU A 20 -21.96 -2.56 13.85
C GLU A 20 -22.24 -1.60 12.68
N MET A 21 -23.28 -0.78 12.79
CA MET A 21 -23.58 0.22 11.78
C MET A 21 -22.56 1.36 11.83
N GLY A 22 -22.06 1.80 10.67
CA GLY A 22 -21.07 2.87 10.58
C GLY A 22 -19.65 2.44 10.94
N ALA A 23 -19.43 1.14 11.17
CA ALA A 23 -18.14 0.58 11.54
C ALA A 23 -17.04 0.84 10.49
N GLU A 24 -17.41 1.13 9.24
CA GLU A 24 -16.49 1.46 8.16
C GLU A 24 -15.70 2.76 8.36
N LYS A 25 -16.14 3.65 9.28
CA LYS A 25 -15.46 4.92 9.60
C LYS A 25 -14.85 4.97 10.99
N MET A 26 -14.79 3.83 11.69
CA MET A 26 -14.27 3.81 13.05
C MET A 26 -12.81 4.30 13.12
N LEU A 27 -11.96 3.82 12.21
CA LEU A 27 -10.56 4.23 12.17
C LEU A 27 -10.41 5.73 11.84
N SER A 28 -11.25 6.27 10.94
CA SER A 28 -11.26 7.70 10.61
C SER A 28 -11.47 8.54 11.87
N GLY A 29 -12.44 8.17 12.72
CA GLY A 29 -12.69 8.88 13.98
C GLY A 29 -11.54 8.80 14.99
N ILE A 30 -10.78 7.70 14.99
CA ILE A 30 -9.59 7.54 15.85
C ILE A 30 -8.43 8.40 15.36
N LEU A 31 -8.23 8.47 14.03
CA LEU A 31 -7.09 9.16 13.43
C LEU A 31 -7.30 10.67 13.28
N GLU A 32 -8.55 11.14 13.18
CA GLU A 32 -8.87 12.58 13.02
C GLU A 32 -8.13 13.51 14.01
N PRO A 33 -8.16 13.29 15.35
CA PRO A 33 -7.44 14.15 16.29
C PRO A 33 -5.91 14.01 16.22
N LEU A 34 -5.39 13.05 15.47
CA LEU A 34 -3.95 12.85 15.26
C LEU A 34 -3.47 13.53 13.97
N ARG A 35 -4.35 13.91 13.04
CA ARG A 35 -3.97 14.50 11.76
C ARG A 35 -3.16 15.79 11.91
N GLU A 36 -3.47 16.62 12.91
CA GLU A 36 -2.72 17.85 13.19
C GLU A 36 -1.35 17.61 13.87
N LYS A 37 -1.05 16.38 14.29
CA LYS A 37 0.16 16.04 15.06
C LYS A 37 1.26 15.36 14.23
N TYR A 38 0.94 14.90 13.02
CA TYR A 38 1.87 14.16 12.18
C TYR A 38 1.78 14.65 10.75
N ASP A 39 2.93 14.81 10.11
CA ASP A 39 3.01 15.16 8.68
C ASP A 39 2.46 14.02 7.80
N TYR A 40 2.69 12.76 8.22
CA TYR A 40 2.23 11.57 7.52
C TYR A 40 1.72 10.51 8.50
N ILE A 41 0.62 9.86 8.13
CA ILE A 41 0.10 8.67 8.80
C ILE A 41 0.09 7.52 7.77
N LEU A 42 0.94 6.53 7.99
CA LEU A 42 0.99 5.33 7.13
C LEU A 42 0.15 4.21 7.76
N ILE A 43 -0.78 3.66 6.99
CA ILE A 43 -1.65 2.56 7.41
C ILE A 43 -1.27 1.31 6.61
N ASP A 44 -0.66 0.33 7.26
CA ASP A 44 -0.39 -0.98 6.67
C ASP A 44 -1.61 -1.89 6.80
N THR A 45 -2.09 -2.42 5.67
CA THR A 45 -3.33 -3.18 5.59
C THR A 45 -3.08 -4.67 5.44
N CYS A 46 -3.99 -5.50 5.96
CA CYS A 46 -3.98 -6.93 5.64
C CYS A 46 -4.29 -7.16 4.15
N PRO A 47 -3.84 -8.29 3.56
CA PRO A 47 -4.05 -8.57 2.14
C PRO A 47 -5.51 -8.90 1.78
N SER A 48 -6.42 -8.92 2.75
CA SER A 48 -7.84 -9.21 2.53
C SER A 48 -8.66 -7.92 2.48
N LEU A 49 -9.73 -7.93 1.69
CA LEU A 49 -10.73 -6.86 1.63
C LEU A 49 -11.77 -7.01 2.76
N GLY A 50 -11.29 -7.11 4.00
CA GLY A 50 -12.11 -7.18 5.21
C GLY A 50 -12.52 -5.80 5.73
N THR A 51 -13.22 -5.77 6.87
CA THR A 51 -13.71 -4.53 7.48
C THR A 51 -12.57 -3.61 7.91
N LEU A 52 -11.43 -4.18 8.34
CA LEU A 52 -10.23 -3.42 8.68
C LEU A 52 -9.65 -2.67 7.46
N THR A 53 -9.58 -3.31 6.29
CA THR A 53 -9.08 -2.67 5.06
C THR A 53 -10.04 -1.60 4.57
N ILE A 54 -11.35 -1.81 4.70
CA ILE A 54 -12.34 -0.76 4.41
C ILE A 54 -12.14 0.44 5.34
N ASN A 55 -11.91 0.22 6.64
CA ASN A 55 -11.61 1.27 7.61
C ASN A 55 -10.34 2.06 7.27
N ALA A 56 -9.28 1.36 6.87
CA ALA A 56 -8.05 1.99 6.41
C ALA A 56 -8.32 2.93 5.23
N LEU A 57 -9.04 2.45 4.20
CA LEU A 57 -9.39 3.25 3.03
C LEU A 57 -10.38 4.38 3.34
N ALA A 58 -11.23 4.21 4.35
CA ALA A 58 -12.14 5.25 4.81
C ALA A 58 -11.42 6.37 5.58
N ALA A 59 -10.25 6.09 6.15
CA ALA A 59 -9.44 7.05 6.90
C ALA A 59 -8.31 7.68 6.09
N ALA A 60 -7.88 7.03 5.00
CA ALA A 60 -6.77 7.47 4.17
C ALA A 60 -7.14 8.63 3.24
N ASP A 61 -6.18 9.53 3.01
CA ASP A 61 -6.27 10.55 1.97
C ASP A 61 -5.96 9.96 0.60
N GLU A 62 -4.91 9.12 0.52
CA GLU A 62 -4.54 8.40 -0.70
C GLU A 62 -4.18 6.95 -0.41
N VAL A 63 -4.32 6.09 -1.42
CA VAL A 63 -3.85 4.68 -1.37
C VAL A 63 -2.75 4.43 -2.39
N ILE A 64 -1.68 3.75 -1.94
CA ILE A 64 -0.64 3.16 -2.79
C ILE A 64 -1.01 1.71 -3.03
N ILE A 65 -1.08 1.30 -4.30
CA ILE A 65 -1.44 -0.06 -4.69
C ILE A 65 -0.17 -0.84 -5.01
N THR A 66 0.23 -1.76 -4.14
CA THR A 66 1.40 -2.61 -4.39
C THR A 66 1.01 -3.85 -5.18
N VAL A 67 1.71 -4.12 -6.27
CA VAL A 67 1.44 -5.30 -7.12
C VAL A 67 2.74 -6.03 -7.45
N ASN A 68 2.70 -7.36 -7.45
CA ASN A 68 3.78 -8.21 -7.94
C ASN A 68 3.52 -8.48 -9.44
N PRO A 69 4.53 -8.40 -10.35
CA PRO A 69 4.38 -8.72 -11.76
C PRO A 69 4.18 -10.22 -11.99
N GLN A 70 3.02 -10.73 -11.58
CA GLN A 70 2.53 -12.09 -11.76
C GLN A 70 1.07 -12.02 -12.21
N LEU A 71 0.66 -12.92 -13.11
CA LEU A 71 -0.67 -12.88 -13.74
C LEU A 71 -1.82 -12.80 -12.73
N LEU A 72 -1.78 -13.61 -11.67
CA LEU A 72 -2.82 -13.63 -10.63
C LEU A 72 -2.90 -12.32 -9.83
N ALA A 73 -1.74 -11.71 -9.54
CA ALA A 73 -1.70 -10.43 -8.83
C ALA A 73 -2.31 -9.31 -9.69
N MET A 74 -2.08 -9.34 -11.00
CA MET A 74 -2.68 -8.39 -11.94
C MET A 74 -4.21 -8.50 -12.00
N MET A 75 -4.74 -9.71 -12.00
CA MET A 75 -6.19 -9.94 -11.95
C MET A 75 -6.79 -9.39 -10.64
N GLY A 76 -6.16 -9.70 -9.50
CA GLY A 76 -6.62 -9.21 -8.18
C GLY A 76 -6.57 -7.69 -8.04
N MET A 77 -5.62 -7.02 -8.71
CA MET A 77 -5.50 -5.56 -8.71
C MET A 77 -6.74 -4.88 -9.30
N GLN A 78 -7.32 -5.41 -10.38
CA GLN A 78 -8.52 -4.84 -10.97
C GLN A 78 -9.74 -4.93 -10.04
N ASP A 79 -9.87 -6.03 -9.29
CA ASP A 79 -10.92 -6.18 -8.27
C ASP A 79 -10.71 -5.21 -7.11
N PHE A 80 -9.47 -5.02 -6.68
CA PHE A 80 -9.13 -4.04 -5.65
C PHE A 80 -9.50 -2.62 -6.10
N LEU A 81 -9.12 -2.23 -7.33
CA LEU A 81 -9.46 -0.93 -7.90
C LEU A 81 -10.97 -0.69 -7.94
N ARG A 82 -11.76 -1.68 -8.37
CA ARG A 82 -13.23 -1.61 -8.33
C ARG A 82 -13.74 -1.34 -6.91
N THR A 83 -13.08 -1.91 -5.91
CA THR A 83 -13.46 -1.74 -4.51
C THR A 83 -13.08 -0.36 -3.98
N VAL A 84 -11.88 0.12 -4.27
CA VAL A 84 -11.44 1.50 -3.96
C VAL A 84 -12.42 2.52 -4.55
N VAL A 85 -12.85 2.34 -5.81
CA VAL A 85 -13.85 3.22 -6.44
C VAL A 85 -15.19 3.19 -5.71
N LYS A 86 -15.64 2.03 -5.23
CA LYS A 86 -16.89 1.90 -4.44
C LYS A 86 -16.77 2.61 -3.09
N ILE A 87 -15.64 2.42 -2.40
CA ILE A 87 -15.36 3.08 -1.10
C ILE A 87 -15.30 4.59 -1.29
N ARG A 88 -14.61 5.06 -2.33
CA ARG A 88 -14.55 6.48 -2.68
C ARG A 88 -15.95 7.06 -2.87
N LYS A 89 -16.80 6.40 -3.65
CA LYS A 89 -18.16 6.89 -3.94
C LYS A 89 -19.10 6.90 -2.74
N ARG A 90 -18.95 5.95 -1.80
CA ARG A 90 -19.96 5.71 -0.74
C ARG A 90 -19.52 6.12 0.65
N ILE A 91 -18.22 6.07 0.94
CA ILE A 91 -17.69 6.16 2.31
C ILE A 91 -16.74 7.36 2.42
N ASN A 92 -15.73 7.44 1.55
CA ASN A 92 -14.69 8.45 1.59
C ASN A 92 -14.49 9.14 0.22
N PRO A 93 -15.30 10.16 -0.12
CA PRO A 93 -15.18 10.90 -1.38
C PRO A 93 -13.81 11.52 -1.65
N GLY A 94 -13.04 11.81 -0.58
CA GLY A 94 -11.70 12.38 -0.65
C GLY A 94 -10.61 11.37 -1.04
N LEU A 95 -10.87 10.07 -0.99
CA LEU A 95 -9.87 9.03 -1.25
C LEU A 95 -9.28 9.13 -2.67
N GLY A 96 -8.00 9.48 -2.75
CA GLY A 96 -7.18 9.45 -3.96
C GLY A 96 -6.48 8.11 -4.16
N ILE A 97 -5.99 7.89 -5.38
CA ILE A 97 -5.06 6.79 -5.68
C ILE A 97 -3.72 7.44 -6.00
N ALA A 98 -2.74 7.30 -5.09
CA ALA A 98 -1.41 7.89 -5.24
C ALA A 98 -0.67 7.28 -6.45
N GLY A 99 -0.86 5.97 -6.64
CA GLY A 99 -0.35 5.22 -7.78
C GLY A 99 -0.16 3.72 -7.51
N ILE A 100 0.32 3.02 -8.53
CA ILE A 100 0.64 1.59 -8.51
C ILE A 100 2.14 1.41 -8.36
N LEU A 101 2.57 0.73 -7.30
CA LEU A 101 3.96 0.39 -7.03
C LEU A 101 4.22 -1.09 -7.39
N MET A 102 5.11 -1.31 -8.35
CA MET A 102 5.57 -2.66 -8.68
C MET A 102 6.56 -3.16 -7.63
N THR A 103 6.29 -4.30 -7.02
CA THR A 103 7.09 -4.91 -5.96
C THR A 103 7.54 -6.32 -6.30
N MET A 104 8.56 -6.80 -5.59
CA MET A 104 9.18 -8.12 -5.81
C MET A 104 9.62 -8.35 -7.26
N CYS A 105 10.01 -7.29 -7.97
CA CYS A 105 10.34 -7.38 -9.39
C CYS A 105 11.66 -8.13 -9.61
N GLU A 106 11.62 -9.19 -10.41
CA GLU A 106 12.81 -9.89 -10.90
C GLU A 106 13.17 -9.42 -12.30
N SER A 107 13.91 -8.31 -12.39
CA SER A 107 14.25 -7.63 -13.66
C SER A 107 15.01 -8.50 -14.67
N ARG A 108 15.62 -9.61 -14.24
CA ARG A 108 16.32 -10.56 -15.12
C ARG A 108 15.36 -11.46 -15.91
N THR A 109 14.10 -11.55 -15.49
CA THR A 109 13.12 -12.42 -16.14
C THR A 109 12.38 -11.67 -17.24
N LYS A 110 12.24 -12.31 -18.41
CA LYS A 110 11.45 -11.75 -19.51
C LYS A 110 10.00 -11.51 -19.09
N LEU A 111 9.44 -12.42 -18.28
CA LEU A 111 8.07 -12.35 -17.81
C LEU A 111 7.81 -11.09 -16.97
N CYS A 112 8.70 -10.77 -16.01
CA CYS A 112 8.57 -9.56 -15.19
C CYS A 112 8.57 -8.30 -16.06
N ARG A 113 9.44 -8.24 -17.08
CA ARG A 113 9.48 -7.09 -18.00
C ARG A 113 8.18 -6.94 -18.79
N VAL A 114 7.72 -8.01 -19.44
CA VAL A 114 6.48 -8.01 -20.24
C VAL A 114 5.28 -7.61 -19.38
N LEU A 115 5.12 -8.22 -18.21
CA LEU A 115 3.99 -7.91 -17.33
C LEU A 115 4.05 -6.47 -16.81
N THR A 116 5.25 -5.97 -16.47
CA THR A 116 5.40 -4.58 -16.02
C THR A 116 5.07 -3.57 -17.12
N GLU A 117 5.48 -3.85 -18.37
CA GLU A 117 5.12 -3.04 -19.55
C GLU A 117 3.60 -3.04 -19.76
N GLU A 118 2.96 -4.21 -19.69
CA GLU A 118 1.50 -4.34 -19.84
C GLU A 118 0.72 -3.58 -18.76
N VAL A 119 1.16 -3.62 -17.48
CA VAL A 119 0.56 -2.80 -16.41
C VAL A 119 0.68 -1.31 -16.75
N THR A 120 1.88 -0.91 -17.15
CA THR A 120 2.20 0.48 -17.43
C THR A 120 1.31 0.99 -18.56
N GLU A 121 1.27 0.28 -19.69
CA GLU A 121 0.42 0.62 -20.84
C GLU A 121 -1.07 0.62 -20.50
N SER A 122 -1.54 -0.35 -19.72
CA SER A 122 -2.98 -0.48 -19.40
C SER A 122 -3.49 0.59 -18.44
N PHE A 123 -2.64 1.06 -17.51
CA PHE A 123 -3.09 1.89 -16.39
C PHE A 123 -2.54 3.31 -16.41
N GLN A 124 -1.39 3.60 -17.04
CA GLN A 124 -0.73 4.91 -16.92
C GLN A 124 -1.58 6.10 -17.38
N GLU A 125 -2.54 5.89 -18.28
CA GLU A 125 -3.50 6.94 -18.70
C GLU A 125 -4.57 7.26 -17.65
N GLN A 126 -4.84 6.34 -16.71
CA GLN A 126 -5.92 6.45 -15.72
C GLN A 126 -5.40 6.57 -14.29
N ILE A 127 -4.31 5.88 -13.98
CA ILE A 127 -3.72 5.74 -12.66
C ILE A 127 -2.20 5.80 -12.83
N ARG A 128 -1.56 6.63 -12.03
CA ARG A 128 -0.10 6.74 -12.00
C ARG A 128 0.52 5.37 -11.72
N VAL A 129 1.49 4.97 -12.54
CA VAL A 129 2.38 3.85 -12.25
C VAL A 129 3.73 4.43 -11.86
N PHE A 130 4.23 4.10 -10.67
CA PHE A 130 5.52 4.62 -10.21
C PHE A 130 6.66 4.08 -11.08
N GLU A 131 7.60 4.96 -11.43
CA GLU A 131 8.80 4.58 -12.17
C GLU A 131 9.69 3.65 -11.34
N THR A 132 9.72 3.88 -10.02
CA THR A 132 10.48 3.05 -9.10
C THR A 132 9.84 1.67 -8.94
N ARG A 133 10.68 0.64 -9.02
CA ARG A 133 10.28 -0.78 -8.86
C ARG A 133 11.06 -1.35 -7.69
N ILE A 134 10.39 -2.06 -6.79
CA ILE A 134 11.04 -2.70 -5.65
C ILE A 134 11.52 -4.09 -6.07
N PRO A 135 12.84 -4.35 -6.12
CA PRO A 135 13.36 -5.63 -6.58
C PRO A 135 13.20 -6.73 -5.52
N SER A 136 13.08 -7.98 -5.97
CA SER A 136 13.20 -9.14 -5.09
C SER A 136 14.66 -9.29 -4.61
N THR A 137 14.87 -9.43 -3.30
CA THR A 137 16.21 -9.66 -2.72
C THR A 137 16.13 -10.30 -1.34
N VAL A 138 17.08 -11.19 -1.06
CA VAL A 138 17.26 -11.81 0.27
C VAL A 138 17.54 -10.78 1.37
N LYS A 139 18.06 -9.59 1.02
CA LYS A 139 18.38 -8.52 1.98
C LYS A 139 17.17 -7.98 2.72
N VAL A 140 15.97 -8.06 2.15
CA VAL A 140 14.73 -7.72 2.86
C VAL A 140 14.47 -8.74 3.97
N GLY A 141 14.58 -10.04 3.69
CA GLY A 141 14.42 -11.09 4.68
C GLY A 141 15.46 -11.04 5.81
N GLU A 142 16.73 -10.82 5.45
CA GLU A 142 17.79 -10.60 6.44
C GLU A 142 17.47 -9.39 7.34
N SER A 143 17.02 -8.26 6.78
CA SER A 143 16.70 -7.06 7.56
C SER A 143 15.60 -7.30 8.60
N ILE A 144 14.57 -8.10 8.26
CA ILE A 144 13.51 -8.52 9.18
C ILE A 144 14.09 -9.37 10.32
N TYR A 145 14.95 -10.33 10.00
CA TYR A 145 15.61 -11.17 11.02
C TYR A 145 16.40 -10.34 12.04
N TYR A 146 17.09 -9.30 11.57
CA TYR A 146 17.82 -8.36 12.42
C TYR A 146 16.96 -7.24 13.02
N SER A 147 15.64 -7.22 12.76
CA SER A 147 14.72 -6.19 13.24
C SER A 147 15.14 -4.77 12.87
N LEU A 148 15.72 -4.60 11.68
CA LEU A 148 16.16 -3.31 11.15
C LEU A 148 15.46 -3.04 9.81
N PRO A 149 15.06 -1.78 9.53
CA PRO A 149 14.61 -1.41 8.20
C PRO A 149 15.70 -1.75 7.16
N VAL A 150 15.32 -2.25 5.99
CA VAL A 150 16.30 -2.56 4.91
C VAL A 150 17.14 -1.34 4.52
N ALA A 151 16.58 -0.13 4.69
CA ALA A 151 17.27 1.14 4.46
C ALA A 151 18.45 1.35 5.43
N GLU A 152 18.40 0.81 6.64
CA GLU A 152 19.44 0.87 7.67
C GLU A 152 20.34 -0.36 7.64
N TYR A 153 19.74 -1.56 7.55
CA TYR A 153 20.47 -2.83 7.53
C TYR A 153 21.38 -2.96 6.30
N SER A 154 20.87 -2.63 5.12
CA SER A 154 21.61 -2.74 3.87
C SER A 154 21.30 -1.58 2.93
N PRO A 155 21.72 -0.35 3.26
CA PRO A 155 21.40 0.84 2.49
C PRO A 155 21.81 0.71 1.02
N LYS A 156 22.98 0.11 0.75
CA LYS A 156 23.51 -0.02 -0.62
C LYS A 156 22.90 -1.19 -1.39
N ALA A 157 22.06 -2.02 -0.78
CA ALA A 157 21.34 -3.07 -1.50
C ALA A 157 20.32 -2.47 -2.48
N SER A 158 19.99 -3.23 -3.50
CA SER A 158 19.03 -2.83 -4.54
C SER A 158 17.68 -2.41 -3.96
N ALA A 159 17.15 -3.15 -2.98
CA ALA A 159 15.90 -2.78 -2.30
C ALA A 159 16.04 -1.53 -1.43
N GLY A 160 17.14 -1.37 -0.68
CA GLY A 160 17.37 -0.18 0.15
C GLY A 160 17.46 1.10 -0.68
N MET A 161 18.11 1.03 -1.86
CA MET A 161 18.12 2.13 -2.82
C MET A 161 16.74 2.37 -3.45
N ALA A 162 16.03 1.30 -3.82
CA ALA A 162 14.71 1.40 -4.43
C ALA A 162 13.67 2.04 -3.49
N TYR A 163 13.60 1.63 -2.22
CA TYR A 163 12.68 2.26 -1.25
C TYR A 163 12.97 3.75 -1.04
N ARG A 164 14.24 4.15 -0.97
CA ARG A 164 14.58 5.59 -0.88
C ARG A 164 14.25 6.37 -2.16
N LYS A 165 14.43 5.76 -3.33
CA LYS A 165 14.01 6.36 -4.60
C LYS A 165 12.49 6.52 -4.64
N PHE A 166 11.76 5.49 -4.24
CA PHE A 166 10.30 5.51 -4.18
C PHE A 166 9.78 6.58 -3.21
N ALA A 167 10.36 6.69 -2.01
CA ALA A 167 9.97 7.73 -1.06
C ALA A 167 10.14 9.15 -1.65
N LYS A 168 11.25 9.40 -2.36
CA LYS A 168 11.47 10.68 -3.05
C LYS A 168 10.48 10.91 -4.18
N GLU A 169 10.20 9.86 -4.95
CA GLU A 169 9.24 9.91 -6.04
C GLU A 169 7.82 10.21 -5.53
N LEU A 170 7.38 9.55 -4.46
CA LEU A 170 6.09 9.78 -3.82
C LEU A 170 5.94 11.24 -3.39
N VAL A 171 6.89 11.75 -2.60
CA VAL A 171 6.88 13.14 -2.12
C VAL A 171 6.98 14.15 -3.26
N SER A 172 7.64 13.83 -4.37
CA SER A 172 7.72 14.74 -5.52
C SER A 172 6.39 14.98 -6.22
N TYR A 173 5.40 14.12 -5.96
CA TYR A 173 4.04 14.28 -6.47
C TYR A 173 3.08 14.91 -5.48
N GLU A 174 3.53 15.11 -4.24
CA GLU A 174 2.81 15.86 -3.23
C GLU A 174 3.10 17.35 -3.49
N GLY A 175 2.04 18.12 -3.74
CA GLY A 175 2.11 19.56 -3.98
C GLY A 175 2.09 20.32 -2.67
#